data_AF-A0AAE4CY91-F1
#
_entry.id   AF-A0AAE4CY91-F1
#
_cell.length_a   1.000
_cell.length_b   1.000
_cell.length_c   1.000
_cell.angle_alpha   90.00
_cell.angle_beta   90.00
_cell.angle_gamma   90.00
#
_symmetry.space_group_name_H-M   'P 1'
#
loop_
_entity.id
_entity.type
_entity.pdbx_description
1 polymer ?
#
loop_
_entity_poly.entity_id
_entity_poly.type
_entity_poly.pdbx_seq_one_letter_code
_entity_poly.pdbx_strand_id
1 'polypeptide(L)'
;MTGVDLVIDRCTVRVVRRGGWSWGPDPRALPARVLDALPELLLAHLPAHVTAAAEAGHDVEITEPVTLDVTITLADLLAGLAEPTPAAPEPTPGGPAGHHRTAPAPDGEPAHRDGAARAPAGLTAEDPENPEGPPRVRANALATAVAALRDGGVLDRLAPDQLAALGLPPGDGGTAPGTAVAASVPPARRQRSEVEVDSALPFLAAAAYARIGLLDAIFDAVPGGDAPLLAAALAYQVLSPPRRGWLRADADRVAAAAFAGLAEPPPEDALTALAHRTRPVLPALAATVGLTVCAGHPPGRPLLVTRPERGGVLLAEADGLFPVAWAADVPALVPFWHAAGRPTVLATPGTDAPELDGRRPPRTAEVVDLIGRLGELTDALGARTAVPLAVDDAFARALMVTAGVGLGTIAWLLWRHREPTDPQLALDRLGDLSARVRFTAEEVRVRLPLGRRHADLAAHGLLTDVRHAVWLGGRTLTFDGG
;
A
#
# COMPACT_ATOMS: atom_id res chain seq x y z
N MET A 1 -28.29 -42.23 -13.84
CA MET A 1 -28.73 -41.58 -12.58
C MET A 1 -29.60 -40.39 -12.97
N THR A 2 -30.73 -40.19 -12.31
CA THR A 2 -31.46 -38.92 -12.37
C THR A 2 -30.74 -37.93 -11.46
N GLY A 3 -29.98 -37.01 -12.05
CA GLY A 3 -29.39 -35.91 -11.29
C GLY A 3 -30.47 -34.94 -10.83
N VAL A 4 -30.32 -34.38 -9.63
CA VAL A 4 -31.08 -33.18 -9.24
C VAL A 4 -30.51 -32.01 -10.04
N ASP A 5 -31.34 -31.35 -10.83
CA ASP A 5 -30.96 -30.11 -11.51
C ASP A 5 -31.06 -28.93 -10.53
N LEU A 6 -30.10 -28.00 -10.58
CA LEU A 6 -29.96 -26.91 -9.62
C LEU A 6 -29.75 -25.59 -10.35
N VAL A 7 -30.86 -24.88 -10.59
CA VAL A 7 -30.85 -23.56 -11.23
C VAL A 7 -30.62 -22.47 -10.19
N ILE A 8 -29.67 -21.57 -10.45
CA ILE A 8 -29.26 -20.49 -9.53
C ILE A 8 -29.40 -19.15 -10.26
N ASP A 9 -30.46 -18.38 -9.98
CA ASP A 9 -30.66 -17.04 -10.58
C ASP A 9 -29.60 -16.04 -10.08
N ARG A 10 -29.35 -16.00 -8.76
CA ARG A 10 -28.38 -15.08 -8.13
C ARG A 10 -27.67 -15.75 -6.97
N CYS A 11 -26.33 -15.72 -7.00
CA CYS A 11 -25.47 -16.12 -5.89
C CYS A 11 -24.42 -15.04 -5.62
N THR A 12 -24.01 -14.88 -4.36
CA THR A 12 -22.87 -14.04 -3.97
C THR A 12 -21.95 -14.87 -3.09
N VAL A 13 -20.92 -15.45 -3.69
CA VAL A 13 -19.92 -16.27 -2.98
C VAL A 13 -18.92 -15.36 -2.26
N ARG A 14 -18.68 -15.62 -0.97
CA ARG A 14 -17.67 -14.93 -0.17
C ARG A 14 -16.73 -15.92 0.50
N VAL A 15 -15.55 -16.11 -0.09
CA VAL A 15 -14.49 -16.93 0.51
C VAL A 15 -13.82 -16.17 1.67
N VAL A 16 -13.69 -16.80 2.85
CA VAL A 16 -13.07 -16.19 4.04
C VAL A 16 -11.98 -17.09 4.59
N ARG A 17 -10.73 -16.62 4.59
CA ARG A 17 -9.59 -17.37 5.12
C ARG A 17 -9.53 -17.28 6.65
N ARG A 18 -9.34 -18.42 7.31
CA ARG A 18 -8.89 -18.54 8.72
C ARG A 18 -7.58 -19.33 8.75
N GLY A 19 -6.74 -19.18 9.77
CA GLY A 19 -5.56 -20.05 9.99
C GLY A 19 -4.23 -19.71 9.29
N GLY A 20 -4.08 -18.55 8.64
CA GLY A 20 -2.76 -18.00 8.25
C GLY A 20 -1.99 -18.66 7.08
N TRP A 21 -2.41 -19.82 6.59
CA TRP A 21 -1.92 -20.47 5.36
C TRP A 21 -1.99 -19.60 4.09
N SER A 22 -1.15 -19.92 3.10
CA SER A 22 -1.19 -19.30 1.76
C SER A 22 -2.43 -19.75 0.97
N TRP A 23 -2.84 -18.95 -0.02
CA TRP A 23 -3.86 -19.32 -1.02
C TRP A 23 -3.35 -20.33 -2.07
N GLY A 24 -2.09 -20.78 -1.95
CA GLY A 24 -1.40 -21.60 -2.96
C GLY A 24 -0.55 -20.76 -3.92
N PRO A 25 0.04 -21.39 -4.96
CA PRO A 25 0.84 -20.68 -5.97
C PRO A 25 0.00 -19.87 -6.95
N ASP A 26 -1.31 -20.12 -7.02
CA ASP A 26 -2.26 -19.39 -7.84
C ASP A 26 -3.51 -19.04 -7.02
N PRO A 27 -3.56 -17.82 -6.45
CA PRO A 27 -4.73 -17.30 -5.76
C PRO A 27 -5.88 -16.89 -6.70
N ARG A 28 -5.59 -16.56 -7.97
CA ARG A 28 -6.58 -16.08 -8.94
C ARG A 28 -7.48 -17.19 -9.47
N ALA A 29 -7.00 -18.44 -9.49
CA ALA A 29 -7.85 -19.60 -9.76
C ALA A 29 -8.74 -20.03 -8.57
N LEU A 30 -8.54 -19.51 -7.34
CA LEU A 30 -9.32 -19.94 -6.18
C LEU A 30 -10.82 -19.57 -6.29
N PRO A 31 -11.23 -18.35 -6.69
CA PRO A 31 -12.64 -18.03 -6.92
C PRO A 31 -13.29 -18.94 -7.97
N ALA A 32 -12.58 -19.29 -9.06
CA ALA A 32 -13.07 -20.22 -10.06
C ALA A 32 -13.33 -21.61 -9.45
N ARG A 33 -12.35 -22.20 -8.77
CA ARG A 33 -12.48 -23.51 -8.09
C ARG A 33 -13.63 -23.57 -7.09
N VAL A 34 -13.93 -22.46 -6.39
CA VAL A 34 -15.07 -22.40 -5.47
C VAL A 34 -16.41 -22.28 -6.20
N LEU A 35 -16.45 -21.65 -7.38
CA LEU A 35 -17.63 -21.64 -8.26
C LEU A 35 -17.85 -23.00 -8.93
N ASP A 36 -16.78 -23.67 -9.37
CA ASP A 36 -16.82 -25.01 -9.96
C ASP A 36 -17.36 -26.04 -8.95
N ALA A 37 -16.90 -25.98 -7.69
CA ALA A 37 -17.40 -26.83 -6.60
C ALA A 37 -18.77 -26.38 -6.02
N LEU A 38 -19.28 -25.19 -6.38
CA LEU A 38 -20.46 -24.61 -5.74
C LEU A 38 -21.70 -25.51 -5.79
N PRO A 39 -22.07 -26.18 -6.91
CA PRO A 39 -23.29 -26.98 -6.97
C PRO A 39 -23.27 -28.15 -5.97
N GLU A 40 -22.15 -28.86 -5.85
CA GLU A 40 -21.99 -29.97 -4.90
C GLU A 40 -22.02 -29.48 -3.45
N LEU A 41 -21.35 -28.36 -3.16
CA LEU A 41 -21.33 -27.76 -1.83
C LEU A 41 -22.72 -27.25 -1.41
N LEU A 42 -23.51 -26.72 -2.35
CA LEU A 42 -24.91 -26.36 -2.11
C LEU A 42 -25.76 -27.61 -1.84
N LEU A 43 -25.71 -28.62 -2.71
CA LEU A 43 -26.47 -29.88 -2.53
C LEU A 43 -26.16 -30.57 -1.19
N ALA A 44 -24.89 -30.54 -0.74
CA ALA A 44 -24.47 -31.11 0.54
C ALA A 44 -24.92 -30.33 1.78
N HIS A 45 -25.31 -29.05 1.64
CA HIS A 45 -25.73 -28.17 2.74
C HIS A 45 -27.20 -27.72 2.67
N LEU A 46 -27.93 -28.06 1.60
CA LEU A 46 -29.37 -27.83 1.51
C LEU A 46 -30.12 -28.64 2.59
N PRO A 47 -31.21 -28.11 3.17
CA PRO A 47 -31.98 -28.84 4.17
C PRO A 47 -32.52 -30.17 3.63
N ALA A 48 -32.47 -31.22 4.45
CA ALA A 48 -32.85 -32.58 4.04
C ALA A 48 -34.32 -32.73 3.53
N HIS A 49 -35.19 -31.76 3.80
CA HIS A 49 -36.55 -31.72 3.24
C HIS A 49 -36.60 -31.15 1.81
N VAL A 50 -35.65 -30.28 1.43
CA VAL A 50 -35.49 -29.78 0.05
C VAL A 50 -34.96 -30.91 -0.83
N THR A 51 -33.89 -31.59 -0.40
CA THR A 51 -33.30 -32.70 -1.16
C THR A 51 -34.28 -33.87 -1.30
N ALA A 52 -34.98 -34.28 -0.22
CA ALA A 52 -35.98 -35.34 -0.29
C ALA A 52 -37.19 -34.99 -1.18
N ALA A 53 -37.59 -33.71 -1.28
CA ALA A 53 -38.65 -33.29 -2.18
C ALA A 53 -38.20 -33.33 -3.66
N ALA A 54 -36.97 -32.91 -3.95
CA ALA A 54 -36.36 -32.99 -5.27
C ALA A 54 -36.11 -34.45 -5.72
N GLU A 55 -35.62 -35.31 -4.82
CA GLU A 55 -35.48 -36.77 -5.07
C GLU A 55 -36.83 -37.46 -5.35
N ALA A 56 -37.91 -36.96 -4.76
CA ALA A 56 -39.28 -37.40 -5.05
C ALA A 56 -39.86 -36.83 -6.36
N GLY A 57 -39.08 -36.05 -7.13
CA GLY A 57 -39.48 -35.49 -8.42
C GLY A 57 -40.37 -34.25 -8.35
N HIS A 58 -40.30 -33.48 -7.24
CA HIS A 58 -40.97 -32.19 -7.12
C HIS A 58 -39.97 -31.05 -7.32
N ASP A 59 -40.34 -30.05 -8.12
CA ASP A 59 -39.58 -28.80 -8.21
C ASP A 59 -39.69 -28.03 -6.88
N VAL A 60 -38.56 -27.57 -6.34
CA VAL A 60 -38.49 -26.84 -5.06
C VAL A 60 -37.89 -25.46 -5.28
N GLU A 61 -38.72 -24.42 -5.31
CA GLU A 61 -38.27 -23.03 -5.36
C GLU A 61 -37.97 -22.50 -3.95
N ILE A 62 -36.78 -21.94 -3.76
CA ILE A 62 -36.37 -21.28 -2.52
C ILE A 62 -36.54 -19.76 -2.70
N THR A 63 -37.68 -19.23 -2.25
CA THR A 63 -38.08 -17.84 -2.47
C THR A 63 -37.47 -16.82 -1.49
N GLU A 64 -36.82 -17.29 -0.41
CA GLU A 64 -36.17 -16.44 0.59
C GLU A 64 -34.62 -16.56 0.53
N PRO A 65 -33.85 -15.49 0.81
CA PRO A 65 -32.38 -15.56 0.75
C PRO A 65 -31.78 -16.50 1.82
N VAL A 66 -31.26 -17.66 1.38
CA VAL A 66 -30.57 -18.61 2.27
C VAL A 66 -29.07 -18.27 2.35
N THR A 67 -28.54 -18.26 3.57
CA THR A 67 -27.09 -18.16 3.85
C THR A 67 -26.57 -19.54 4.26
N LEU A 68 -25.50 -20.02 3.62
CA LEU A 68 -24.86 -21.31 3.93
C LEU A 68 -23.38 -21.09 4.27
N ASP A 69 -23.01 -21.32 5.54
CA ASP A 69 -21.64 -21.25 6.03
C ASP A 69 -20.91 -22.60 5.82
N VAL A 70 -20.40 -22.81 4.61
CA VAL A 70 -19.67 -24.04 4.23
C VAL A 70 -18.23 -23.99 4.77
N THR A 71 -17.82 -25.03 5.50
CA THR A 71 -16.43 -25.21 5.98
C THR A 71 -15.76 -26.35 5.23
N ILE A 72 -14.77 -26.03 4.41
CA ILE A 72 -13.99 -26.97 3.59
C ILE A 72 -12.48 -26.74 3.80
N THR A 73 -11.64 -27.76 3.70
CA THR A 73 -10.18 -27.56 3.72
C THR A 73 -9.65 -27.26 2.32
N LEU A 74 -8.47 -26.62 2.22
CA LEU A 74 -7.81 -26.42 0.94
C LEU A 74 -7.41 -27.74 0.27
N ALA A 75 -7.22 -28.83 1.04
CA ALA A 75 -6.95 -30.15 0.48
C ALA A 75 -8.18 -30.70 -0.24
N ASP A 76 -9.37 -30.62 0.36
CA ASP A 76 -10.61 -31.12 -0.24
C ASP A 76 -11.01 -30.28 -1.47
N LEU A 77 -10.90 -28.95 -1.37
CA LEU A 77 -11.16 -28.02 -2.47
C LEU A 77 -10.21 -28.22 -3.67
N LEU A 78 -9.01 -28.75 -3.45
CA LEU A 78 -8.08 -29.13 -4.51
C LEU A 78 -8.28 -30.59 -4.98
N ALA A 79 -8.76 -31.49 -4.11
CA ALA A 79 -9.03 -32.88 -4.44
C ALA A 79 -10.22 -33.04 -5.39
N GLY A 80 -11.27 -32.20 -5.24
CA GLY A 80 -12.40 -32.16 -6.17
C GLY A 80 -12.06 -31.79 -7.62
N LEU A 81 -10.84 -31.32 -7.88
CA LEU A 81 -10.34 -30.98 -9.23
C LEU A 81 -9.68 -32.17 -9.94
N ALA A 82 -9.48 -33.29 -9.24
CA ALA A 82 -8.84 -34.47 -9.79
C ALA A 82 -9.87 -35.42 -10.42
N GLU A 83 -10.21 -35.18 -11.70
CA GLU A 83 -10.83 -36.25 -12.49
C GLU A 83 -9.95 -37.52 -12.44
N PRO A 84 -10.55 -38.71 -12.23
CA PRO A 84 -9.82 -39.96 -12.24
C PRO A 84 -9.38 -40.28 -13.68
N THR A 85 -8.19 -39.78 -14.04
CA THR A 85 -7.47 -40.21 -15.25
C THR A 85 -7.44 -41.73 -15.25
N PRO A 86 -8.01 -42.41 -16.28
CA PRO A 86 -8.10 -43.86 -16.27
C PRO A 86 -6.70 -44.45 -16.24
N ALA A 87 -6.37 -45.16 -15.16
CA ALA A 87 -5.04 -45.69 -14.94
C ALA A 87 -4.62 -46.59 -16.09
N ALA A 88 -3.50 -46.26 -16.73
CA ALA A 88 -2.86 -47.17 -17.67
C ALA A 88 -2.50 -48.48 -16.92
N PRO A 89 -2.70 -49.66 -17.54
CA PRO A 89 -2.56 -50.93 -16.84
C PRO A 89 -1.16 -51.13 -16.28
N GLU A 90 -1.07 -51.53 -15.01
CA GLU A 90 0.20 -51.72 -14.32
C GLU A 90 1.07 -52.82 -14.99
N PRO A 91 2.38 -52.58 -15.22
CA PRO A 91 3.29 -53.63 -15.65
C PRO A 91 3.54 -54.61 -14.49
N THR A 92 3.31 -55.90 -14.74
CA THR A 92 3.39 -56.98 -13.75
C THR A 92 4.76 -57.05 -13.05
N PRO A 93 4.82 -57.17 -11.70
CA PRO A 93 6.08 -57.13 -10.98
C PRO A 93 6.92 -58.41 -11.12
N GLY A 94 8.13 -58.26 -11.68
CA GLY A 94 9.23 -59.22 -11.57
C GLY A 94 10.43 -58.59 -10.86
N GLY A 95 10.86 -59.17 -9.74
CA GLY A 95 12.01 -58.69 -8.96
C GLY A 95 13.36 -59.28 -9.43
N PRO A 96 14.41 -59.30 -8.58
CA PRO A 96 14.46 -58.86 -7.18
C PRO A 96 15.68 -57.99 -6.78
N ALA A 97 15.62 -57.48 -5.54
CA ALA A 97 16.75 -57.14 -4.65
C ALA A 97 17.94 -56.30 -5.18
N GLY A 98 18.00 -55.03 -4.75
CA GLY A 98 19.22 -54.22 -4.72
C GLY A 98 19.40 -53.56 -3.35
N HIS A 99 20.50 -53.84 -2.65
CA HIS A 99 20.75 -53.28 -1.31
C HIS A 99 21.28 -51.84 -1.36
N HIS A 100 20.64 -50.93 -0.64
CA HIS A 100 21.29 -49.70 -0.18
C HIS A 100 21.37 -49.67 1.35
N ARG A 101 22.57 -49.36 1.86
CA ARG A 101 22.85 -49.27 3.30
C ARG A 101 22.42 -47.89 3.81
N THR A 102 21.70 -47.86 4.91
CA THR A 102 21.69 -46.69 5.80
C THR A 102 23.04 -46.60 6.54
N ALA A 103 23.48 -45.37 6.78
CA ALA A 103 24.59 -45.03 7.67
C ALA A 103 24.08 -43.98 8.68
N PRO A 104 24.59 -43.96 9.92
CA PRO A 104 23.91 -43.29 11.03
C PRO A 104 24.21 -41.79 11.14
N ALA A 105 23.33 -41.08 11.86
CA ALA A 105 23.62 -39.76 12.41
C ALA A 105 24.55 -39.87 13.64
N PRO A 106 25.34 -38.83 13.95
CA PRO A 106 26.05 -38.72 15.22
C PRO A 106 25.26 -37.89 16.24
N ASP A 107 25.00 -38.44 17.43
CA ASP A 107 24.63 -37.67 18.61
C ASP A 107 25.82 -36.82 19.10
N GLY A 108 25.56 -35.65 19.72
CA GLY A 108 26.62 -34.67 19.98
C GLY A 108 26.31 -33.53 20.95
N GLU A 109 25.81 -33.83 22.15
CA GLU A 109 25.72 -32.90 23.28
C GLU A 109 25.98 -33.62 24.62
N PRO A 110 26.25 -32.92 25.75
CA PRO A 110 26.53 -31.48 25.90
C PRO A 110 27.88 -31.20 26.62
N ALA A 111 28.25 -29.93 26.77
CA ALA A 111 29.31 -29.50 27.69
C ALA A 111 28.96 -28.20 28.41
N HIS A 112 28.73 -28.27 29.73
CA HIS A 112 28.57 -27.10 30.61
C HIS A 112 29.79 -26.17 30.57
N ARG A 113 29.55 -24.86 30.68
CA ARG A 113 30.45 -23.94 31.38
C ARG A 113 29.73 -22.71 31.90
N ASP A 114 29.86 -22.47 33.21
CA ASP A 114 29.42 -21.24 33.85
C ASP A 114 30.28 -20.03 33.40
N GLY A 115 29.66 -18.86 33.33
CA GLY A 115 30.30 -17.60 32.96
C GLY A 115 29.61 -16.42 33.63
N ALA A 116 30.20 -15.91 34.71
CA ALA A 116 29.57 -14.92 35.57
C ALA A 116 29.44 -13.52 34.94
N ALA A 117 28.50 -12.74 35.46
CA ALA A 117 28.13 -11.40 34.99
C ALA A 117 29.30 -10.41 34.94
N ARG A 118 29.26 -9.49 33.96
CA ARG A 118 29.97 -8.22 34.03
C ARG A 118 29.24 -7.11 33.28
N ALA A 119 28.84 -6.07 34.01
CA ALA A 119 28.37 -4.82 33.43
C ALA A 119 29.54 -3.84 33.29
N PRO A 120 29.49 -2.90 32.32
CA PRO A 120 30.26 -1.67 32.36
C PRO A 120 29.36 -0.51 32.83
N ALA A 121 29.68 0.04 34.00
CA ALA A 121 29.24 1.37 34.41
C ALA A 121 30.48 2.28 34.53
N GLY A 122 30.36 3.55 34.19
CA GLY A 122 31.42 4.54 34.41
C GLY A 122 31.79 5.40 33.21
N LEU A 123 30.99 6.44 32.94
CA LEU A 123 31.46 7.70 32.36
C LEU A 123 30.64 8.85 32.98
N THR A 124 31.23 9.51 33.98
CA THR A 124 30.85 10.84 34.49
C THR A 124 31.57 11.88 33.61
N ALA A 125 30.93 12.98 33.17
CA ALA A 125 30.71 14.23 33.92
C ALA A 125 32.05 14.87 34.39
N GLU A 126 32.33 16.17 34.25
CA GLU A 126 31.52 17.37 33.88
C GLU A 126 32.37 18.24 32.87
N ASP A 127 32.04 19.43 32.34
CA ASP A 127 30.93 20.39 32.58
C ASP A 127 30.44 21.06 31.23
N PRO A 128 30.42 22.41 30.90
CA PRO A 128 29.37 22.95 30.01
C PRO A 128 29.78 23.87 28.83
N GLU A 129 28.87 24.06 27.85
CA GLU A 129 28.47 25.39 27.33
C GLU A 129 27.18 25.28 26.48
N ASN A 130 26.11 26.03 26.86
CA ASN A 130 24.80 26.00 26.18
C ASN A 130 24.37 27.42 25.73
N PRO A 131 24.51 27.77 24.44
CA PRO A 131 23.85 28.92 23.86
C PRO A 131 22.46 28.52 23.34
N GLU A 132 21.41 28.75 24.14
CA GLU A 132 20.04 28.54 23.68
C GLU A 132 19.70 29.43 22.48
N GLY A 133 19.23 28.80 21.41
CA GLY A 133 18.56 29.47 20.30
C GLY A 133 17.47 28.55 19.76
N PRO A 134 16.20 28.98 19.67
CA PRO A 134 15.16 28.16 19.07
C PRO A 134 15.54 27.88 17.61
N PRO A 135 15.34 26.64 17.10
CA PRO A 135 15.70 26.29 15.74
C PRO A 135 14.94 27.22 14.78
N ARG A 136 15.69 28.03 14.02
CA ARG A 136 15.13 28.91 13.00
C ARG A 136 14.34 28.05 12.03
N VAL A 137 13.07 28.40 11.83
CA VAL A 137 12.14 27.70 10.94
C VAL A 137 12.83 27.43 9.60
N ARG A 138 12.93 26.15 9.20
CA ARG A 138 13.39 25.79 7.87
C ARG A 138 12.41 26.39 6.86
N ALA A 139 12.86 27.40 6.13
CA ALA A 139 12.15 27.80 4.93
C ALA A 139 12.38 26.71 3.87
N ASN A 140 11.31 26.02 3.50
CA ASN A 140 11.14 25.37 2.20
C ASN A 140 11.87 24.00 2.03
N ALA A 141 11.39 22.95 2.69
CA ALA A 141 11.80 21.57 2.38
C ALA A 141 11.34 21.11 0.99
N LEU A 142 10.27 21.70 0.42
CA LEU A 142 9.94 21.54 -1.01
C LEU A 142 11.11 22.00 -1.90
N ALA A 143 11.71 23.18 -1.63
CA ALA A 143 12.94 23.61 -2.30
C ALA A 143 14.14 22.71 -1.98
N THR A 144 14.18 22.02 -0.84
CA THR A 144 15.23 21.04 -0.52
C THR A 144 15.07 19.76 -1.35
N ALA A 145 13.84 19.27 -1.57
CA ALA A 145 13.57 18.16 -2.48
C ALA A 145 13.81 18.54 -3.95
N VAL A 146 13.40 19.74 -4.37
CA VAL A 146 13.71 20.33 -5.68
C VAL A 146 15.23 20.52 -5.85
N ALA A 147 15.98 20.87 -4.80
CA ALA A 147 17.44 20.91 -4.83
C ALA A 147 18.03 19.50 -4.98
N ALA A 148 17.59 18.51 -4.20
CA ALA A 148 18.05 17.13 -4.35
C ALA A 148 17.76 16.54 -5.75
N LEU A 149 16.62 16.90 -6.35
CA LEU A 149 16.27 16.57 -7.74
C LEU A 149 17.14 17.33 -8.77
N ARG A 150 17.68 18.49 -8.42
CA ARG A 150 18.66 19.24 -9.25
C ARG A 150 20.06 18.65 -9.11
N ASP A 151 20.52 18.37 -7.89
CA ASP A 151 21.80 17.74 -7.60
C ASP A 151 21.90 16.32 -8.20
N GLY A 152 20.77 15.59 -8.27
CA GLY A 152 20.63 14.33 -9.00
C GLY A 152 20.50 14.48 -10.54
N GLY A 153 20.60 15.69 -11.07
CA GLY A 153 20.50 15.99 -12.51
C GLY A 153 19.17 15.57 -13.13
N VAL A 154 18.06 15.60 -12.37
CA VAL A 154 16.71 15.25 -12.85
C VAL A 154 16.02 16.48 -13.43
N LEU A 155 16.10 17.63 -12.75
CA LEU A 155 15.50 18.88 -13.23
C LEU A 155 16.20 19.43 -14.48
N ASP A 156 17.49 19.15 -14.66
CA ASP A 156 18.26 19.56 -15.84
C ASP A 156 17.82 18.84 -17.13
N ARG A 157 16.96 17.82 -17.02
CA ARG A 157 16.31 17.11 -18.14
C ARG A 157 15.02 17.78 -18.59
N LEU A 158 14.55 18.80 -17.86
CA LEU A 158 13.27 19.47 -18.05
C LEU A 158 13.47 20.86 -18.65
N ALA A 159 12.64 21.22 -19.63
CA ALA A 159 12.62 22.56 -20.18
C ALA A 159 11.89 23.55 -19.22
N PRO A 160 12.14 24.86 -19.30
CA PRO A 160 11.56 25.84 -18.35
C PRO A 160 10.02 25.88 -18.35
N ASP A 161 9.40 25.66 -19.51
CA ASP A 161 7.95 25.49 -19.68
C ASP A 161 7.42 24.22 -19.00
N GLN A 162 8.21 23.14 -18.98
CA GLN A 162 7.87 21.89 -18.30
C GLN A 162 7.96 22.03 -16.78
N LEU A 163 8.95 22.76 -16.27
CA LEU A 163 9.02 23.13 -14.84
C LEU A 163 7.81 23.99 -14.42
N ALA A 164 7.45 24.97 -15.23
CA ALA A 164 6.27 25.81 -15.01
C ALA A 164 4.95 25.01 -15.06
N ALA A 165 4.82 24.06 -16.00
CA ALA A 165 3.65 23.18 -16.10
C ALA A 165 3.48 22.24 -14.88
N LEU A 166 4.59 21.87 -14.23
CA LEU A 166 4.59 21.14 -12.95
C LEU A 166 4.28 22.02 -11.73
N GLY A 167 4.12 23.34 -11.90
CA GLY A 167 3.94 24.30 -10.81
C GLY A 167 5.20 24.48 -9.95
N LEU A 168 6.37 24.04 -10.42
CA LEU A 168 7.63 24.20 -9.70
C LEU A 168 8.20 25.61 -9.96
N PRO A 169 8.77 26.28 -8.95
CA PRO A 169 9.34 27.61 -9.14
C PRO A 169 10.53 27.56 -10.12
N PRO A 170 10.67 28.55 -11.02
CA PRO A 170 11.87 28.68 -11.85
C PRO A 170 13.10 28.79 -10.94
N GLY A 171 14.20 28.15 -11.35
CA GLY A 171 15.29 27.76 -10.46
C GLY A 171 16.17 28.89 -9.88
N ASP A 172 15.83 30.15 -10.15
CA ASP A 172 16.57 31.34 -9.71
C ASP A 172 16.60 31.41 -8.18
N GLY A 173 17.81 31.43 -7.60
CA GLY A 173 18.05 31.41 -6.15
C GLY A 173 17.68 32.68 -5.41
N GLY A 174 16.69 33.44 -5.89
CA GLY A 174 16.13 34.59 -5.19
C GLY A 174 15.48 34.16 -3.88
N THR A 175 15.92 34.75 -2.77
CA THR A 175 15.36 34.49 -1.44
C THR A 175 13.84 34.70 -1.47
N ALA A 176 13.07 33.62 -1.34
CA ALA A 176 11.61 33.69 -1.42
C ALA A 176 11.08 34.76 -0.44
N PRO A 177 10.17 35.65 -0.87
CA PRO A 177 9.72 36.78 -0.04
C PRO A 177 9.11 36.22 1.24
N GLY A 178 9.78 36.52 2.37
CA GLY A 178 9.59 35.83 3.65
C GLY A 178 8.13 35.78 4.05
N THR A 179 7.50 34.63 3.79
CA THR A 179 6.05 34.47 3.98
C THR A 179 5.79 34.56 5.47
N ALA A 180 5.09 35.62 5.89
CA ALA A 180 4.87 35.89 7.31
C ALA A 180 4.26 34.66 7.96
N VAL A 181 4.95 34.09 8.94
CA VAL A 181 4.51 32.89 9.66
C VAL A 181 3.27 33.27 10.45
N ALA A 182 2.11 33.03 9.85
CA ALA A 182 0.82 33.20 10.52
C ALA A 182 0.88 32.39 11.82
N ALA A 183 0.49 33.02 12.93
CA ALA A 183 0.62 32.43 14.26
C ALA A 183 -0.15 31.11 14.31
N SER A 184 0.57 30.00 14.17
CA SER A 184 -0.05 28.68 14.02
C SER A 184 -0.81 28.36 15.30
N VAL A 185 -2.12 28.14 15.17
CA VAL A 185 -2.95 27.72 16.29
C VAL A 185 -2.35 26.41 16.80
N PRO A 186 -1.84 26.35 18.05
CA PRO A 186 -1.18 25.14 18.53
C PRO A 186 -2.21 24.01 18.49
N PRO A 187 -1.96 22.93 17.71
CA PRO A 187 -2.96 21.88 17.54
C PRO A 187 -3.27 21.29 18.91
N ALA A 188 -4.55 21.00 19.17
CA ALA A 188 -5.03 20.51 20.45
C ALA A 188 -4.33 19.19 20.81
N ARG A 189 -3.22 19.30 21.55
CA ARG A 189 -2.29 18.20 21.80
C ARG A 189 -3.02 17.08 22.52
N ARG A 190 -3.22 15.95 21.84
CA ARG A 190 -3.75 14.72 22.45
C ARG A 190 -2.93 14.42 23.69
N GLN A 191 -3.58 14.49 24.86
CA GLN A 191 -2.92 14.28 26.16
C GLN A 191 -2.36 12.85 26.25
N ARG A 192 -1.42 12.61 27.18
CA ARG A 192 -0.70 11.35 27.36
C ARG A 192 -1.66 10.15 27.46
N SER A 193 -1.88 9.51 26.34
CA SER A 193 -2.84 8.42 26.14
C SER A 193 -2.23 7.37 25.23
N GLU A 194 -2.72 6.15 25.37
CA GLU A 194 -2.39 5.00 24.54
C GLU A 194 -3.67 4.60 23.80
N VAL A 195 -3.56 4.43 22.48
CA VAL A 195 -4.70 4.25 21.58
C VAL A 195 -4.42 3.03 20.72
N GLU A 196 -5.25 2.00 20.82
CA GLU A 196 -5.17 0.85 19.92
C GLU A 196 -5.73 1.22 18.55
N VAL A 197 -5.09 0.74 17.47
CA VAL A 197 -5.48 0.98 16.08
C VAL A 197 -5.46 -0.33 15.31
N ASP A 198 -6.51 -0.61 14.55
CA ASP A 198 -6.66 -1.84 13.76
C ASP A 198 -5.61 -1.95 12.63
N SER A 199 -5.01 -0.83 12.22
CA SER A 199 -3.99 -0.77 11.18
C SER A 199 -2.89 0.24 11.48
N ALA A 200 -1.65 -0.23 11.46
CA ALA A 200 -0.42 0.55 11.58
C ALA A 200 0.10 1.04 10.22
N LEU A 201 -0.56 0.66 9.11
CA LEU A 201 -0.08 0.92 7.75
C LEU A 201 0.17 2.41 7.42
N PRO A 202 -0.61 3.40 7.93
CA PRO A 202 -0.26 4.82 7.81
C PRO A 202 1.13 5.18 8.38
N PHE A 203 1.48 4.62 9.54
CA PHE A 203 2.77 4.88 10.19
C PHE A 203 3.93 4.25 9.41
N LEU A 204 3.74 3.03 8.90
CA LEU A 204 4.72 2.36 8.04
C LEU A 204 4.90 3.11 6.70
N ALA A 205 3.84 3.71 6.15
CA ALA A 205 3.94 4.57 4.98
C ALA A 205 4.75 5.84 5.26
N ALA A 206 4.61 6.46 6.44
CA ALA A 206 5.46 7.58 6.86
C ALA A 206 6.95 7.19 7.00
N ALA A 207 7.24 6.00 7.52
CA ALA A 207 8.61 5.47 7.57
C ALA A 207 9.18 5.23 6.15
N ALA A 208 8.36 4.74 5.22
CA ALA A 208 8.72 4.61 3.81
C ALA A 208 9.00 5.98 3.15
N TYR A 209 8.12 6.99 3.33
CA TYR A 209 8.36 8.34 2.80
C TYR A 209 9.63 8.99 3.38
N ALA A 210 9.90 8.81 4.68
CA ALA A 210 11.11 9.34 5.33
C ALA A 210 12.36 8.71 4.71
N ARG A 211 12.34 7.40 4.48
CA ARG A 211 13.44 6.63 3.89
C ARG A 211 13.80 7.07 2.47
N ILE A 212 12.83 7.58 1.69
CA ILE A 212 13.04 8.12 0.34
C ILE A 212 13.16 9.66 0.31
N GLY A 213 13.26 10.33 1.46
CA GLY A 213 13.40 11.79 1.57
C GLY A 213 12.16 12.60 1.19
N LEU A 214 11.02 11.95 0.94
CA LEU A 214 9.81 12.57 0.41
C LEU A 214 8.90 13.16 1.50
N LEU A 215 9.04 12.68 2.75
CA LEU A 215 8.14 13.02 3.86
C LEU A 215 8.09 14.52 4.17
N ASP A 216 9.24 15.18 4.32
CA ASP A 216 9.31 16.61 4.61
C ASP A 216 8.66 17.41 3.48
N ALA A 217 8.91 17.04 2.21
CA ALA A 217 8.34 17.70 1.04
C ALA A 217 6.81 17.54 0.92
N ILE A 218 6.24 16.42 1.39
CA ILE A 218 4.78 16.21 1.45
C ILE A 218 4.12 17.25 2.36
N PHE A 219 4.72 17.51 3.53
CA PHE A 219 4.07 18.32 4.57
C PHE A 219 4.48 19.79 4.57
N ASP A 220 5.69 20.16 4.11
CA ASP A 220 6.08 21.56 3.89
C ASP A 220 5.31 22.20 2.71
N ALA A 221 4.72 21.39 1.82
CA ALA A 221 3.91 21.88 0.72
C ALA A 221 2.58 22.51 1.17
N VAL A 222 2.09 22.23 2.39
CA VAL A 222 0.81 22.74 2.90
C VAL A 222 0.99 23.78 4.02
N PRO A 223 0.02 24.69 4.25
CA PRO A 223 0.09 25.64 5.35
C PRO A 223 0.32 24.95 6.70
N GLY A 224 1.14 25.53 7.59
CA GLY A 224 1.61 24.83 8.81
C GLY A 224 0.54 24.40 9.82
N GLY A 225 -0.70 24.90 9.72
CA GLY A 225 -1.85 24.40 10.50
C GLY A 225 -2.60 23.21 9.87
N ASP A 226 -2.39 22.97 8.58
CA ASP A 226 -3.10 21.97 7.76
C ASP A 226 -2.38 20.61 7.70
N ALA A 227 -1.11 20.53 8.08
CA ALA A 227 -0.33 19.28 8.05
C ALA A 227 -1.00 18.10 8.81
N PRO A 228 -1.63 18.27 9.99
CA PRO A 228 -2.39 17.19 10.65
C PRO A 228 -3.60 16.71 9.83
N LEU A 229 -4.30 17.62 9.14
CA LEU A 229 -5.43 17.26 8.28
C LEU A 229 -4.97 16.53 7.02
N LEU A 230 -3.84 16.94 6.42
CA LEU A 230 -3.21 16.21 5.32
C LEU A 230 -2.76 14.81 5.77
N ALA A 231 -2.23 14.68 6.98
CA ALA A 231 -1.83 13.39 7.54
C ALA A 231 -3.04 12.45 7.70
N ALA A 232 -4.15 12.94 8.26
CA ALA A 232 -5.39 12.16 8.34
C ALA A 232 -5.91 11.75 6.95
N ALA A 233 -5.83 12.64 5.96
CA ALA A 233 -6.23 12.35 4.58
C ALA A 233 -5.34 11.25 3.94
N LEU A 234 -4.02 11.33 4.12
CA LEU A 234 -3.07 10.29 3.68
C LEU A 234 -3.29 8.95 4.41
N ALA A 235 -3.62 8.97 5.71
CA ALA A 235 -3.98 7.76 6.44
C ALA A 235 -5.25 7.12 5.86
N TYR A 236 -6.31 7.89 5.66
CA TYR A 236 -7.55 7.39 5.05
C TYR A 236 -7.33 6.79 3.65
N GLN A 237 -6.35 7.28 2.90
CA GLN A 237 -6.00 6.76 1.57
C GLN A 237 -5.37 5.35 1.60
N VAL A 238 -4.82 4.89 2.74
CA VAL A 238 -4.23 3.55 2.93
C VAL A 238 -4.99 2.64 3.91
N LEU A 239 -6.03 3.15 4.56
CA LEU A 239 -6.93 2.41 5.47
C LEU A 239 -8.04 1.66 4.70
N SER A 240 -9.09 1.23 5.39
CA SER A 240 -10.23 0.55 4.75
C SER A 240 -11.02 1.50 3.83
N PRO A 241 -11.58 1.02 2.69
CA PRO A 241 -12.52 1.80 1.91
C PRO A 241 -13.80 2.09 2.71
N PRO A 242 -14.43 3.27 2.56
CA PRO A 242 -15.65 3.62 3.28
C PRO A 242 -16.84 2.76 2.84
N ARG A 243 -17.64 2.33 3.82
CA ARG A 243 -18.88 1.59 3.61
C ARG A 243 -19.89 2.49 2.92
N ARG A 244 -20.65 1.97 1.96
CA ARG A 244 -21.62 2.72 1.14
C ARG A 244 -21.01 3.94 0.40
N GLY A 245 -19.69 3.93 0.15
CA GLY A 245 -18.97 4.98 -0.57
C GLY A 245 -18.52 6.17 0.27
N TRP A 246 -19.04 6.38 1.49
CA TRP A 246 -18.70 7.55 2.32
C TRP A 246 -18.51 7.25 3.82
N LEU A 247 -19.20 6.25 4.38
CA LEU A 247 -19.18 5.97 5.82
C LEU A 247 -17.95 5.14 6.22
N ARG A 248 -16.92 5.79 6.77
CA ARG A 248 -15.75 5.10 7.36
C ARG A 248 -16.12 4.35 8.63
N ALA A 249 -15.40 3.27 8.97
CA ALA A 249 -15.55 2.62 10.27
C ALA A 249 -14.83 3.45 11.34
N ASP A 250 -15.31 3.38 12.59
CA ASP A 250 -14.71 4.16 13.68
C ASP A 250 -13.25 3.75 13.99
N ALA A 251 -12.87 2.51 13.71
CA ALA A 251 -11.48 2.07 13.76
C ALA A 251 -10.58 2.83 12.75
N ASP A 252 -11.01 2.98 11.49
CA ASP A 252 -10.28 3.78 10.50
C ASP A 252 -10.18 5.26 10.94
N ARG A 253 -11.27 5.79 11.52
CA ARG A 253 -11.33 7.17 12.04
C ARG A 253 -10.37 7.39 13.21
N VAL A 254 -10.29 6.44 14.14
CA VAL A 254 -9.35 6.46 15.28
C VAL A 254 -7.90 6.29 14.80
N ALA A 255 -7.65 5.40 13.83
CA ALA A 255 -6.32 5.20 13.23
C ALA A 255 -5.82 6.46 12.51
N ALA A 256 -6.67 7.10 11.69
CA ALA A 256 -6.34 8.37 11.03
C ALA A 256 -6.12 9.52 12.03
N ALA A 257 -6.94 9.61 13.09
CA ALA A 257 -6.74 10.58 14.17
C ALA A 257 -5.39 10.37 14.89
N ALA A 258 -5.05 9.11 15.20
CA ALA A 258 -3.80 8.75 15.84
C ALA A 258 -2.58 9.06 14.95
N PHE A 259 -2.63 8.71 13.67
CA PHE A 259 -1.58 9.03 12.70
C PHE A 259 -1.39 10.55 12.54
N ALA A 260 -2.49 11.31 12.54
CA ALA A 260 -2.47 12.77 12.48
C ALA A 260 -2.06 13.45 13.82
N GLY A 261 -1.90 12.70 14.91
CA GLY A 261 -1.63 13.26 16.24
C GLY A 261 -2.79 14.05 16.86
N LEU A 262 -3.99 13.94 16.29
CA LEU A 262 -5.21 14.63 16.70
C LEU A 262 -5.88 13.92 17.89
N ALA A 263 -6.59 14.68 18.72
CA ALA A 263 -7.34 14.12 19.85
C ALA A 263 -8.55 13.29 19.39
N GLU A 264 -9.26 13.78 18.37
CA GLU A 264 -10.47 13.22 17.78
C GLU A 264 -10.31 13.07 16.25
N PRO A 265 -11.11 12.23 15.57
CA PRO A 265 -11.11 12.16 14.11
C PRO A 265 -11.53 13.50 13.48
N PRO A 266 -10.81 14.00 12.46
CA PRO A 266 -11.19 15.26 11.82
C PRO A 266 -12.55 15.13 11.13
N PRO A 267 -13.40 16.17 11.19
CA PRO A 267 -14.69 16.16 10.53
C PRO A 267 -14.53 16.36 9.00
N GLU A 268 -15.52 15.91 8.24
CA GLU A 268 -15.44 15.84 6.77
C GLU A 268 -15.42 17.22 6.10
N ASP A 269 -16.05 18.22 6.71
CA ASP A 269 -16.00 19.62 6.28
C ASP A 269 -14.59 20.22 6.41
N ALA A 270 -13.85 19.89 7.47
CA ALA A 270 -12.45 20.32 7.64
C ALA A 270 -11.53 19.71 6.58
N LEU A 271 -11.76 18.44 6.18
CA LEU A 271 -11.02 17.79 5.11
C LEU A 271 -11.42 18.32 3.72
N THR A 272 -12.70 18.65 3.52
CA THR A 272 -13.18 19.31 2.29
C THR A 272 -12.58 20.72 2.16
N ALA A 273 -12.54 21.47 3.26
CA ALA A 273 -11.91 22.78 3.30
C ALA A 273 -10.38 22.71 3.11
N LEU A 274 -9.71 21.65 3.60
CA LEU A 274 -8.31 21.35 3.28
C LEU A 274 -8.13 21.13 1.77
N ALA A 275 -8.97 20.31 1.13
CA ALA A 275 -8.88 20.05 -0.31
C ALA A 275 -9.00 21.34 -1.14
N HIS A 276 -9.88 22.27 -0.72
CA HIS A 276 -9.98 23.59 -1.33
C HIS A 276 -8.76 24.49 -1.06
N ARG A 277 -8.23 24.53 0.19
CA ARG A 277 -7.04 25.34 0.53
C ARG A 277 -5.76 24.85 -0.15
N THR A 278 -5.60 23.55 -0.27
CA THR A 278 -4.39 22.92 -0.84
C THR A 278 -4.38 22.91 -2.37
N ARG A 279 -5.53 23.14 -3.03
CA ARG A 279 -5.66 23.14 -4.50
C ARG A 279 -4.52 23.83 -5.27
N PRO A 280 -3.99 25.02 -4.88
CA PRO A 280 -2.91 25.67 -5.60
C PRO A 280 -1.54 24.98 -5.52
N VAL A 281 -1.30 24.17 -4.47
CA VAL A 281 -0.01 23.48 -4.22
C VAL A 281 -0.01 22.01 -4.64
N LEU A 282 -1.18 21.42 -4.92
CA LEU A 282 -1.30 20.02 -5.37
C LEU A 282 -0.46 19.67 -6.61
N PRO A 283 -0.32 20.53 -7.65
CA PRO A 283 0.52 20.21 -8.80
C PRO A 283 2.00 20.05 -8.41
N ALA A 284 2.54 20.97 -7.61
CA ALA A 284 3.94 20.92 -7.15
C ALA A 284 4.20 19.75 -6.19
N LEU A 285 3.23 19.40 -5.33
CA LEU A 285 3.27 18.22 -4.48
C LEU A 285 3.32 16.93 -5.32
N ALA A 286 2.37 16.75 -6.23
CA ALA A 286 2.32 15.58 -7.11
C ALA A 286 3.56 15.49 -8.02
N ALA A 287 4.05 16.63 -8.52
CA ALA A 287 5.28 16.71 -9.28
C ALA A 287 6.49 16.24 -8.46
N THR A 288 6.61 16.67 -7.21
CA THR A 288 7.73 16.25 -6.34
C THR A 288 7.70 14.75 -6.07
N VAL A 289 6.53 14.19 -5.73
CA VAL A 289 6.33 12.74 -5.56
C VAL A 289 6.76 11.98 -6.83
N GLY A 290 6.25 12.37 -7.99
CA GLY A 290 6.53 11.71 -9.26
C GLY A 290 8.00 11.83 -9.69
N LEU A 291 8.62 13.00 -9.52
CA LEU A 291 10.03 13.21 -9.83
C LEU A 291 10.96 12.42 -8.90
N THR A 292 10.58 12.19 -7.63
CA THR A 292 11.30 11.26 -6.74
C THR A 292 11.26 9.82 -7.26
N VAL A 293 10.14 9.36 -7.83
CA VAL A 293 10.08 8.06 -8.52
C VAL A 293 10.95 8.05 -9.78
N CYS A 294 10.86 9.09 -10.63
CA CYS A 294 11.70 9.22 -11.83
C CYS A 294 13.20 9.26 -11.52
N ALA A 295 13.61 9.80 -10.38
CA ALA A 295 15.00 9.83 -9.93
C ALA A 295 15.54 8.43 -9.60
N GLY A 296 14.67 7.52 -9.13
CA GLY A 296 14.99 6.12 -8.86
C GLY A 296 14.80 5.18 -10.06
N HIS A 297 14.31 5.68 -11.20
CA HIS A 297 13.93 4.87 -12.36
C HIS A 297 15.14 4.16 -13.00
N PRO A 298 15.17 2.81 -13.10
CA PRO A 298 16.32 2.11 -13.68
C PRO A 298 16.40 2.34 -15.21
N PRO A 299 17.55 2.76 -15.77
CA PRO A 299 17.70 2.98 -17.19
C PRO A 299 17.30 1.77 -18.04
N GLY A 300 16.49 2.01 -19.07
CA GLY A 300 15.99 0.96 -19.98
C GLY A 300 14.77 0.19 -19.47
N ARG A 301 14.30 0.39 -18.23
CA ARG A 301 12.99 -0.11 -17.81
C ARG A 301 11.87 0.72 -18.43
N PRO A 302 10.75 0.11 -18.86
CA PRO A 302 9.63 0.85 -19.43
C PRO A 302 8.85 1.61 -18.35
N LEU A 303 8.05 2.58 -18.79
CA LEU A 303 6.95 3.14 -18.00
C LEU A 303 5.61 2.63 -18.53
N LEU A 304 4.62 2.52 -17.65
CA LEU A 304 3.25 2.14 -17.98
C LEU A 304 2.37 3.39 -18.05
N VAL A 305 1.46 3.42 -19.04
CA VAL A 305 0.43 4.46 -19.17
C VAL A 305 -0.95 3.80 -19.29
N THR A 306 -1.86 4.18 -18.40
CA THR A 306 -3.25 3.74 -18.43
C THR A 306 -4.23 4.92 -18.35
N ARG A 307 -5.47 4.69 -18.77
CA ARG A 307 -6.63 5.58 -18.59
C ARG A 307 -7.60 4.88 -17.62
N PRO A 308 -7.58 5.21 -16.32
CA PRO A 308 -8.48 4.61 -15.34
C PRO A 308 -9.95 4.98 -15.62
N GLU A 309 -10.91 4.20 -15.10
CA GLU A 309 -12.34 4.53 -15.23
C GLU A 309 -12.71 5.88 -14.59
N ARG A 310 -11.97 6.29 -13.55
CA ARG A 310 -12.03 7.62 -12.92
C ARG A 310 -11.48 8.77 -13.79
N GLY A 311 -11.10 8.49 -15.04
CA GLY A 311 -10.69 9.47 -16.03
C GLY A 311 -9.25 9.96 -15.90
N GLY A 312 -8.86 10.83 -16.84
CA GLY A 312 -7.48 11.28 -16.98
C GLY A 312 -6.53 10.18 -17.44
N VAL A 313 -5.24 10.36 -17.15
CA VAL A 313 -4.17 9.42 -17.54
C VAL A 313 -3.19 9.23 -16.38
N LEU A 314 -2.91 7.98 -16.03
CA LEU A 314 -1.96 7.59 -14.99
C LEU A 314 -0.67 7.03 -15.62
N LEU A 315 0.47 7.62 -15.25
CA LEU A 315 1.83 7.13 -15.51
C LEU A 315 2.33 6.34 -14.30
N ALA A 316 2.94 5.18 -14.52
CA ALA A 316 3.56 4.37 -13.47
C ALA A 316 4.90 3.75 -13.92
N GLU A 317 5.73 3.37 -12.95
CA GLU A 317 6.91 2.52 -13.14
C GLU A 317 6.45 1.05 -13.29
N ALA A 318 7.16 0.24 -14.09
CA ALA A 318 6.70 -1.10 -14.46
C ALA A 318 7.12 -2.23 -13.51
N ASP A 319 8.33 -2.19 -12.93
CA ASP A 319 8.88 -3.26 -12.08
C ASP A 319 8.18 -3.34 -10.69
N GLY A 320 7.73 -2.19 -10.17
CA GLY A 320 7.06 -2.10 -8.86
C GLY A 320 5.67 -1.45 -8.86
N LEU A 321 5.10 -1.13 -10.02
CA LEU A 321 3.82 -0.39 -10.18
C LEU A 321 3.74 0.90 -9.33
N PHE A 322 4.87 1.59 -9.17
CA PHE A 322 4.91 2.90 -8.49
C PHE A 322 4.17 3.94 -9.35
N PRO A 323 3.08 4.56 -8.87
CA PRO A 323 2.45 5.65 -9.61
C PRO A 323 3.38 6.86 -9.63
N VAL A 324 3.64 7.38 -10.82
CA VAL A 324 4.51 8.54 -11.05
C VAL A 324 3.67 9.82 -11.08
N ALA A 325 2.62 9.86 -11.92
CA ALA A 325 1.79 11.05 -12.08
C ALA A 325 0.41 10.69 -12.62
N TRP A 326 -0.64 11.37 -12.14
CA TRP A 326 -1.99 11.27 -12.71
C TRP A 326 -2.43 12.65 -13.20
N ALA A 327 -2.55 12.80 -14.52
CA ALA A 327 -2.91 14.04 -15.20
C ALA A 327 -4.29 13.96 -15.88
N ALA A 328 -4.72 15.04 -16.52
CA ALA A 328 -5.93 15.07 -17.35
C ALA A 328 -5.72 14.42 -18.73
N ASP A 329 -4.51 14.53 -19.27
CA ASP A 329 -4.13 14.07 -20.62
C ASP A 329 -2.69 13.51 -20.63
N VAL A 330 -2.22 13.06 -21.79
CA VAL A 330 -0.86 12.51 -21.95
C VAL A 330 0.24 13.60 -22.10
N PRO A 331 0.03 14.75 -22.78
CA PRO A 331 1.00 15.85 -22.79
C PRO A 331 1.48 16.28 -21.40
N ALA A 332 0.60 16.34 -20.40
CA ALA A 332 0.96 16.64 -19.01
C ALA A 332 1.86 15.58 -18.33
N LEU A 333 2.04 14.40 -18.93
CA LEU A 333 2.96 13.35 -18.45
C LEU A 333 4.38 13.46 -19.04
N VAL A 334 4.58 14.27 -20.08
CA VAL A 334 5.86 14.44 -20.80
C VAL A 334 7.03 14.85 -19.88
N PRO A 335 6.86 15.76 -18.88
CA PRO A 335 7.95 16.11 -17.96
C PRO A 335 8.48 14.90 -17.18
N PHE A 336 7.59 14.04 -16.68
CA PHE A 336 7.98 12.84 -15.93
C PHE A 336 8.69 11.80 -16.81
N TRP A 337 8.25 11.64 -18.06
CA TRP A 337 8.92 10.79 -19.04
C TRP A 337 10.34 11.30 -19.39
N HIS A 338 10.53 12.62 -19.52
CA HIS A 338 11.88 13.20 -19.66
C HIS A 338 12.73 13.03 -18.40
N ALA A 339 12.17 13.26 -17.21
CA ALA A 339 12.84 13.06 -15.93
C ALA A 339 13.35 11.62 -15.78
N ALA A 340 12.55 10.62 -16.16
CA ALA A 340 12.90 9.20 -16.17
C ALA A 340 13.91 8.79 -17.26
N GLY A 341 14.41 9.75 -18.07
CA GLY A 341 15.43 9.49 -19.10
C GLY A 341 14.88 9.04 -20.46
N ARG A 342 13.62 9.36 -20.77
CA ARG A 342 12.90 8.98 -22.01
C ARG A 342 12.83 7.46 -22.28
N PRO A 343 12.39 6.64 -21.30
CA PRO A 343 12.21 5.19 -21.50
C PRO A 343 11.09 4.88 -22.50
N THR A 344 11.04 3.63 -22.99
CA THR A 344 9.89 3.11 -23.74
C THR A 344 8.62 3.17 -22.89
N VAL A 345 7.51 3.58 -23.50
CA VAL A 345 6.20 3.66 -22.82
C VAL A 345 5.28 2.56 -23.32
N LEU A 346 4.71 1.79 -22.38
CA LEU A 346 3.72 0.76 -22.63
C LEU A 346 2.34 1.32 -22.31
N ALA A 347 1.47 1.47 -23.31
CA ALA A 347 0.16 2.09 -23.17
C ALA A 347 -0.99 1.08 -23.33
N THR A 348 -2.09 1.30 -22.61
CA THR A 348 -3.35 0.57 -22.84
C THR A 348 -3.90 0.79 -24.26
N PRO A 349 -4.50 -0.23 -24.88
CA PRO A 349 -5.31 -0.03 -26.09
C PRO A 349 -6.42 0.99 -25.82
N GLY A 350 -6.59 1.98 -26.70
CA GLY A 350 -7.53 3.07 -26.47
C GLY A 350 -6.99 4.23 -25.63
N THR A 351 -5.72 4.18 -25.20
CA THR A 351 -4.95 5.39 -24.91
C THR A 351 -4.36 5.94 -26.21
N ASP A 352 -4.78 7.15 -26.59
CA ASP A 352 -4.09 7.97 -27.60
C ASP A 352 -2.78 8.49 -27.01
N ALA A 353 -1.83 7.59 -26.85
CA ALA A 353 -0.46 7.96 -26.56
C ALA A 353 0.08 8.72 -27.79
N PRO A 354 0.55 9.97 -27.65
CA PRO A 354 1.36 10.58 -28.69
C PRO A 354 2.63 9.74 -28.92
N GLU A 355 3.35 9.96 -30.03
CA GLU A 355 4.58 9.23 -30.37
C GLU A 355 5.74 9.56 -29.40
N LEU A 356 5.66 8.99 -28.20
CA LEU A 356 6.70 9.06 -27.16
C LEU A 356 7.88 8.14 -27.52
N ASP A 357 7.61 7.02 -28.21
CA ASP A 357 8.53 6.40 -29.18
C ASP A 357 7.68 5.73 -30.27
N GLY A 358 8.10 5.80 -31.54
CA GLY A 358 7.36 5.26 -32.70
C GLY A 358 7.34 3.73 -32.77
N ARG A 359 7.73 3.05 -31.70
CA ARG A 359 7.91 1.60 -31.61
C ARG A 359 6.76 0.96 -30.85
N ARG A 360 5.75 0.49 -31.59
CA ARG A 360 4.64 -0.30 -31.04
C ARG A 360 5.20 -1.53 -30.30
N PRO A 361 5.03 -1.66 -28.97
CA PRO A 361 5.62 -2.76 -28.23
C PRO A 361 5.00 -4.11 -28.62
N PRO A 362 5.74 -5.23 -28.46
CA PRO A 362 5.16 -6.55 -28.61
C PRO A 362 4.04 -6.74 -27.58
N ARG A 363 2.86 -7.19 -28.02
CA ARG A 363 1.73 -7.53 -27.14
C ARG A 363 1.99 -8.88 -26.45
N THR A 364 2.89 -8.90 -25.47
CA THR A 364 3.07 -10.04 -24.57
C THR A 364 1.97 -10.08 -23.51
N ALA A 365 1.67 -11.25 -22.96
CA ALA A 365 0.68 -11.40 -21.89
C ALA A 365 1.07 -10.64 -20.61
N GLU A 366 2.38 -10.52 -20.36
CA GLU A 366 2.99 -9.73 -19.28
C GLU A 366 2.56 -8.26 -19.30
N VAL A 367 2.55 -7.61 -20.47
CA VAL A 367 2.07 -6.21 -20.59
C VAL A 367 0.59 -6.08 -20.25
N VAL A 368 -0.21 -7.11 -20.53
CA VAL A 368 -1.64 -7.14 -20.19
C VAL A 368 -1.86 -7.34 -18.68
N ASP A 369 -1.08 -8.20 -18.02
CA ASP A 369 -1.13 -8.38 -16.56
C ASP A 369 -0.69 -7.12 -15.80
N LEU A 370 0.42 -6.48 -16.21
CA LEU A 370 0.90 -5.22 -15.63
C LEU A 370 -0.15 -4.10 -15.76
N ILE A 371 -0.81 -4.00 -16.91
CA ILE A 371 -1.94 -3.09 -17.15
C ILE A 371 -3.13 -3.43 -16.23
N GLY A 372 -3.47 -4.71 -16.09
CA GLY A 372 -4.55 -5.18 -15.22
C GLY A 372 -4.30 -4.81 -13.75
N ARG A 373 -3.12 -5.14 -13.22
CA ARG A 373 -2.70 -4.81 -11.85
C ARG A 373 -2.62 -3.30 -11.59
N LEU A 374 -2.29 -2.49 -12.60
CA LEU A 374 -2.33 -1.02 -12.50
C LEU A 374 -3.78 -0.49 -12.46
N GLY A 375 -4.71 -1.18 -13.12
CA GLY A 375 -6.16 -0.97 -12.96
C GLY A 375 -6.64 -1.33 -11.54
N GLU A 376 -6.40 -2.58 -11.12
CA GLU A 376 -6.70 -3.11 -9.78
C GLU A 376 -6.21 -2.14 -8.67
N LEU A 377 -4.97 -1.66 -8.78
CA LEU A 377 -4.37 -0.66 -7.88
C LEU A 377 -5.15 0.67 -7.86
N THR A 378 -5.50 1.20 -9.04
CA THR A 378 -6.19 2.49 -9.16
C THR A 378 -7.61 2.42 -8.61
N ASP A 379 -8.28 1.27 -8.77
CA ASP A 379 -9.58 1.03 -8.18
C ASP A 379 -9.51 0.83 -6.68
N ALA A 380 -8.54 0.05 -6.20
CA ALA A 380 -8.30 -0.16 -4.78
C ALA A 380 -8.00 1.15 -4.03
N LEU A 381 -7.12 2.01 -4.56
CA LEU A 381 -6.80 3.29 -3.92
C LEU A 381 -7.89 4.35 -4.17
N GLY A 382 -8.46 4.45 -5.37
CA GLY A 382 -9.58 5.35 -5.66
C GLY A 382 -10.87 5.01 -4.89
N ALA A 383 -11.00 3.78 -4.39
CA ALA A 383 -12.06 3.38 -3.46
C ALA A 383 -11.81 3.82 -2.01
N ARG A 384 -10.64 4.41 -1.67
CA ARG A 384 -10.28 4.84 -0.30
C ARG A 384 -10.30 6.36 -0.09
N THR A 385 -10.44 7.13 -1.18
CA THR A 385 -10.47 8.60 -1.29
C THR A 385 -10.78 9.33 0.01
N ALA A 386 -9.84 10.15 0.48
CA ALA A 386 -9.90 10.85 1.77
C ALA A 386 -11.18 11.69 1.99
N VAL A 387 -11.70 12.33 0.94
CA VAL A 387 -12.90 13.19 0.97
C VAL A 387 -13.90 12.70 -0.09
N PRO A 388 -14.77 11.73 0.23
CA PRO A 388 -15.62 11.06 -0.76
C PRO A 388 -16.62 11.97 -1.47
N LEU A 389 -16.98 13.10 -0.85
CA LEU A 389 -17.93 14.09 -1.38
C LEU A 389 -17.25 15.30 -2.05
N ALA A 390 -15.93 15.27 -2.26
CA ALA A 390 -15.21 16.34 -2.96
C ALA A 390 -15.53 16.33 -4.47
N VAL A 391 -15.88 17.50 -5.01
CA VAL A 391 -16.18 17.70 -6.44
C VAL A 391 -14.91 17.83 -7.31
N ASP A 392 -13.71 17.82 -6.70
CA ASP A 392 -12.44 17.94 -7.42
C ASP A 392 -11.50 16.76 -7.15
N ASP A 393 -11.38 15.88 -8.15
CA ASP A 393 -10.47 14.73 -8.15
C ASP A 393 -8.99 15.11 -8.06
N ALA A 394 -8.58 16.38 -8.23
CA ALA A 394 -7.17 16.76 -8.09
C ALA A 394 -6.60 16.40 -6.70
N PHE A 395 -7.38 16.59 -5.63
CA PHE A 395 -6.97 16.24 -4.27
C PHE A 395 -6.90 14.71 -4.09
N ALA A 396 -7.93 13.99 -4.53
CA ALA A 396 -7.96 12.53 -4.48
C ALA A 396 -6.81 11.88 -5.27
N ARG A 397 -6.52 12.37 -6.48
CA ARG A 397 -5.44 11.86 -7.34
C ARG A 397 -4.06 12.14 -6.77
N ALA A 398 -3.80 13.34 -6.23
CA ALA A 398 -2.54 13.66 -5.57
C ALA A 398 -2.28 12.76 -4.33
N LEU A 399 -3.32 12.54 -3.51
CA LEU A 399 -3.23 11.57 -2.40
C LEU A 399 -3.03 10.14 -2.90
N MET A 400 -3.70 9.73 -3.98
CA MET A 400 -3.56 8.38 -4.52
C MET A 400 -2.14 8.08 -5.01
N VAL A 401 -1.53 9.00 -5.76
CA VAL A 401 -0.13 8.88 -6.22
C VAL A 401 0.81 8.83 -5.00
N THR A 402 0.63 9.74 -4.03
CA THR A 402 1.44 9.75 -2.79
C THR A 402 1.34 8.42 -2.04
N ALA A 403 0.11 7.95 -1.76
CA ALA A 403 -0.16 6.69 -1.07
C ALA A 403 0.42 5.48 -1.80
N GLY A 404 0.26 5.42 -3.13
CA GLY A 404 0.81 4.34 -3.94
C GLY A 404 2.34 4.31 -3.94
N VAL A 405 3.03 5.45 -3.90
CA VAL A 405 4.50 5.47 -3.74
C VAL A 405 4.93 4.95 -2.36
N GLY A 406 4.22 5.31 -1.28
CA GLY A 406 4.53 4.82 0.07
C GLY A 406 4.31 3.32 0.22
N LEU A 407 3.15 2.84 -0.24
CA LEU A 407 2.79 1.42 -0.24
C LEU A 407 3.68 0.59 -1.18
N GLY A 408 4.00 1.11 -2.38
CA GLY A 408 4.93 0.49 -3.32
C GLY A 408 6.34 0.40 -2.74
N THR A 409 6.79 1.42 -2.00
CA THR A 409 8.09 1.41 -1.30
C THR A 409 8.13 0.32 -0.23
N ILE A 410 7.05 0.14 0.55
CA ILE A 410 6.92 -0.97 1.51
C ILE A 410 7.02 -2.32 0.79
N ALA A 411 6.25 -2.51 -0.29
CA ALA A 411 6.22 -3.77 -1.03
C ALA A 411 7.58 -4.10 -1.67
N TRP A 412 8.20 -3.12 -2.31
CA TRP A 412 9.52 -3.21 -2.94
C TRP A 412 10.63 -3.53 -1.94
N LEU A 413 10.56 -3.02 -0.71
CA LEU A 413 11.53 -3.33 0.34
C LEU A 413 11.38 -4.77 0.86
N LEU A 414 10.15 -5.27 1.00
CA LEU A 414 9.87 -6.56 1.65
C LEU A 414 9.85 -7.78 0.71
N TRP A 415 9.46 -7.60 -0.56
CA TRP A 415 9.03 -8.72 -1.42
C TRP A 415 9.63 -8.78 -2.83
N ARG A 416 10.27 -7.73 -3.36
CA ARG A 416 10.81 -7.68 -4.76
C ARG A 416 11.75 -8.83 -5.15
N HIS A 417 12.39 -9.46 -4.17
CA HIS A 417 13.33 -10.57 -4.36
C HIS A 417 12.64 -11.96 -4.27
N ARG A 418 11.32 -12.00 -4.13
CA ARG A 418 10.50 -13.21 -3.89
C ARG A 418 9.36 -13.32 -4.90
N GLU A 419 8.75 -12.20 -5.28
CA GLU A 419 7.58 -12.11 -6.17
C GLU A 419 7.48 -10.72 -6.82
N PRO A 420 6.71 -10.56 -7.92
CA PRO A 420 6.38 -9.24 -8.47
C PRO A 420 5.70 -8.36 -7.43
N THR A 421 6.17 -7.13 -7.29
CA THR A 421 5.64 -6.17 -6.30
C THR A 421 4.69 -5.16 -6.93
N ASP A 422 3.75 -4.70 -6.13
CA ASP A 422 2.91 -3.54 -6.38
C ASP A 422 2.46 -2.93 -5.03
N PRO A 423 1.86 -1.73 -5.02
CA PRO A 423 1.38 -1.11 -3.78
C PRO A 423 0.16 -1.82 -3.15
N GLN A 424 -0.60 -2.62 -3.90
CA GLN A 424 -1.74 -3.38 -3.37
C GLN A 424 -1.27 -4.54 -2.49
N LEU A 425 -0.15 -5.17 -2.83
CA LEU A 425 0.50 -6.22 -2.03
C LEU A 425 0.80 -5.75 -0.59
N ALA A 426 1.05 -4.46 -0.37
CA ALA A 426 1.20 -3.88 0.97
C ALA A 426 -0.14 -3.73 1.72
N LEU A 427 -1.21 -3.30 1.04
CA LEU A 427 -2.56 -3.27 1.60
C LEU A 427 -3.01 -4.67 2.03
N ASP A 428 -2.86 -5.66 1.15
CA ASP A 428 -3.37 -7.03 1.36
C ASP A 428 -2.59 -7.81 2.44
N ARG A 429 -1.35 -7.40 2.74
CA ARG A 429 -0.47 -8.09 3.71
C ARG A 429 -0.27 -7.37 5.04
N LEU A 430 -0.52 -6.07 5.11
CA LEU A 430 -0.26 -5.23 6.28
C LEU A 430 -1.45 -4.32 6.66
N GLY A 431 -2.53 -4.28 5.88
CA GLY A 431 -3.73 -3.52 6.21
C GLY A 431 -4.39 -3.96 7.53
N ASP A 432 -4.24 -5.23 7.91
CA ASP A 432 -4.70 -5.87 9.15
C ASP A 432 -3.64 -5.90 10.28
N LEU A 433 -2.49 -5.22 10.11
CA LEU A 433 -1.45 -5.17 11.14
C LEU A 433 -1.76 -4.07 12.15
N SER A 434 -2.44 -4.42 13.25
CA SER A 434 -2.75 -3.51 14.34
C SER A 434 -1.52 -2.98 15.10
N ALA A 435 -1.71 -1.94 15.91
CA ALA A 435 -0.70 -1.41 16.83
C ALA A 435 -1.32 -0.73 18.05
N ARG A 436 -0.50 -0.43 19.07
CA ARG A 436 -0.82 0.55 20.12
C ARG A 436 0.00 1.82 19.91
N VAL A 437 -0.65 2.98 19.90
CA VAL A 437 -0.03 4.28 19.64
C VAL A 437 -0.03 5.11 20.92
N ARG A 438 1.15 5.42 21.44
CA ARG A 438 1.33 6.14 22.71
C ARG A 438 1.89 7.55 22.45
N PHE A 439 1.19 8.57 22.92
CA PHE A 439 1.58 9.98 22.74
C PHE A 439 2.34 10.52 23.96
N THR A 440 3.50 11.12 23.74
CA THR A 440 4.22 11.92 24.73
C THR A 440 4.41 13.36 24.24
N ALA A 441 5.23 14.13 24.95
CA ALA A 441 5.60 15.49 24.56
C ALA A 441 6.60 15.52 23.38
N GLU A 442 7.56 14.58 23.35
CA GLU A 442 8.68 14.55 22.40
C GLU A 442 8.58 13.41 21.37
N GLU A 443 7.87 12.33 21.71
CA GLU A 443 7.69 11.15 20.84
C GLU A 443 6.22 10.76 20.66
N VAL A 444 5.96 10.06 19.54
CA VAL A 444 4.76 9.24 19.33
C VAL A 444 5.26 7.82 19.05
N ARG A 445 4.95 6.88 19.94
CA ARG A 445 5.48 5.52 19.87
C ARG A 445 4.44 4.55 19.34
N VAL A 446 4.80 3.75 18.34
CA VAL A 446 3.94 2.76 17.69
C VAL A 446 4.42 1.35 18.02
N ARG A 447 3.70 0.70 18.95
CA ARG A 447 3.97 -0.65 19.43
C ARG A 447 3.31 -1.67 18.52
N LEU A 448 4.11 -2.46 17.80
CA LEU A 448 3.64 -3.47 16.83
C LEU A 448 3.60 -4.88 17.45
N PRO A 449 2.62 -5.74 17.08
CA PRO A 449 2.61 -7.14 17.47
C PRO A 449 3.89 -7.87 17.04
N LEU A 450 4.57 -8.52 18.00
CA LEU A 450 5.76 -9.32 17.75
C LEU A 450 5.42 -10.55 16.89
N GLY A 451 6.34 -10.93 16.00
CA GLY A 451 6.19 -12.08 15.11
C GLY A 451 6.83 -11.85 13.75
N ARG A 452 6.48 -12.68 12.76
CA ARG A 452 7.10 -12.64 11.43
C ARG A 452 6.96 -11.29 10.72
N ARG A 453 5.78 -10.66 10.75
CA ARG A 453 5.55 -9.32 10.17
C ARG A 453 6.51 -8.27 10.76
N HIS A 454 6.62 -8.21 12.09
CA HIS A 454 7.56 -7.32 12.78
C HIS A 454 9.02 -7.64 12.42
N ALA A 455 9.41 -8.91 12.35
CA ALA A 455 10.78 -9.30 11.99
C ALA A 455 11.14 -8.92 10.54
N ASP A 456 10.24 -9.19 9.58
CA ASP A 456 10.40 -8.75 8.18
C ASP A 456 10.47 -7.20 8.10
N LEU A 457 9.61 -6.45 8.81
CA LEU A 457 9.65 -4.98 8.83
C LEU A 457 10.95 -4.40 9.44
N ALA A 458 11.42 -4.98 10.55
CA ALA A 458 12.65 -4.57 11.21
C ALA A 458 13.88 -4.83 10.33
N ALA A 459 13.98 -6.01 9.72
CA ALA A 459 15.11 -6.41 8.88
C ALA A 459 15.30 -5.53 7.63
N HIS A 460 14.22 -4.95 7.10
CA HIS A 460 14.26 -4.05 5.94
C HIS A 460 14.24 -2.55 6.32
N GLY A 461 14.35 -2.22 7.61
CA GLY A 461 14.46 -0.84 8.10
C GLY A 461 13.17 -0.01 7.94
N LEU A 462 12.00 -0.65 7.97
CA LEU A 462 10.69 0.03 7.99
C LEU A 462 10.24 0.42 9.41
N LEU A 463 10.99 -0.01 10.44
CA LEU A 463 10.81 0.39 11.85
C LEU A 463 11.88 1.40 12.31
N THR A 464 12.43 2.19 11.40
CA THR A 464 13.38 3.27 11.73
C THR A 464 12.63 4.54 12.15
N ASP A 465 13.10 5.19 13.22
CA ASP A 465 12.51 6.42 13.76
C ASP A 465 12.36 7.52 12.70
N VAL A 466 11.16 8.08 12.60
CA VAL A 466 10.87 9.24 11.76
C VAL A 466 10.95 10.49 12.62
N ARG A 467 12.10 11.17 12.55
CA ARG A 467 12.41 12.36 13.35
C ARG A 467 11.67 13.59 12.84
N HIS A 468 11.36 14.52 13.76
CA HIS A 468 10.82 15.84 13.45
C HIS A 468 9.51 15.84 12.61
N ALA A 469 8.66 14.83 12.78
CA ALA A 469 7.40 14.69 12.05
C ALA A 469 6.51 15.94 12.23
N VAL A 470 6.47 16.80 11.20
CA VAL A 470 5.90 18.15 11.32
C VAL A 470 4.40 18.14 11.61
N TRP A 471 3.65 17.19 11.04
CA TRP A 471 2.22 17.00 11.34
C TRP A 471 1.96 16.51 12.77
N LEU A 472 2.94 15.85 13.41
CA LEU A 472 2.90 15.50 14.83
C LEU A 472 3.38 16.66 15.73
N GLY A 473 3.68 17.83 15.17
CA GLY A 473 4.20 18.99 15.89
C GLY A 473 5.70 18.93 16.18
N GLY A 474 6.48 18.28 15.29
CA GLY A 474 7.95 18.16 15.41
C GLY A 474 8.43 17.02 16.32
N ARG A 475 7.53 16.19 16.84
CA ARG A 475 7.85 14.97 17.60
C ARG A 475 8.53 13.91 16.74
N THR A 476 9.27 13.02 17.37
CA THR A 476 9.79 11.81 16.70
C THR A 476 8.74 10.70 16.75
N LEU A 477 8.43 10.11 15.60
CA LEU A 477 7.64 8.89 15.51
C LEU A 477 8.59 7.69 15.67
N THR A 478 8.44 6.94 16.76
CA THR A 478 9.28 5.80 17.15
C THR A 478 8.54 4.48 17.01
N PHE A 479 9.25 3.38 16.73
CA PHE A 479 8.66 2.04 16.54
C PHE A 479 9.26 1.03 17.53
N ASP A 480 8.41 0.22 18.15
CA ASP A 480 8.79 -0.88 19.04
C ASP A 480 7.83 -2.07 18.94
N GLY A 481 8.09 -3.13 19.71
CA GLY A 481 7.30 -4.37 19.69
C GLY A 481 6.63 -4.72 21.03
N GLY A 482 5.43 -5.33 20.95
CA GLY A 482 4.74 -6.01 22.07
C GLY A 482 3.45 -5.34 22.54
#